data_AF-X1MQX7-F1
#
_entry.id   AF-X1MQX7-F1
#
_cell.length_a   1.000
_cell.length_b   1.000
_cell.length_c   1.000
_cell.angle_alpha   90.00
_cell.angle_beta   90.00
_cell.angle_gamma   90.00
#
_symmetry.space_group_name_H-M   'P 1'
#
loop_
_entity.id
_entity.type
_entity.pdbx_description
1 polymer ?
#
loop_
_entity_poly.entity_id
_entity_poly.type
_entity_poly.pdbx_seq_one_letter_code
_entity_poly.pdbx_strand_id
1 'polypeptide(L)'
;MKNRLNIAQELLRDDGVIFVHCNDNEQAYLKVLMDEIFGRDNFVEIVTVVNNPRGRDYGGIANMHEFINVYSKTPAYKLYRLVDENKKFPYQDKIGGFETRELRNRNIIFNDKNRPNLFYPFYLNPNKQDENGFYQIALDKKSGWIEVPPAKSQGVQTVWRWSKEKAKEQLNINICGKGMMNGKYQIIEKYREKSRMARSVWWDKEVNSERRTLHLK
;
A
#
# COMPACT_ATOMS: atom_id res chain seq x y z
N MET A 1 -10.12 6.79 33.10
CA MET A 1 -9.17 6.42 32.04
C MET A 1 -7.95 7.35 31.98
N LYS A 2 -8.16 8.68 31.94
CA LYS A 2 -7.12 9.74 31.84
C LYS A 2 -5.79 9.44 32.55
N ASN A 3 -5.79 9.23 33.86
CA ASN A 3 -4.56 9.01 34.64
C ASN A 3 -3.68 7.87 34.09
N ARG A 4 -4.28 6.78 33.60
CA ARG A 4 -3.54 5.66 33.02
C ARG A 4 -2.95 6.00 31.65
N LEU A 5 -3.66 6.78 30.83
CA LEU A 5 -3.17 7.22 29.52
C LEU A 5 -2.04 8.24 29.65
N ASN A 6 -2.08 9.13 30.65
CA ASN A 6 -0.97 10.04 30.96
C ASN A 6 0.30 9.25 31.27
N ILE A 7 0.23 8.28 32.20
CA ILE A 7 1.37 7.43 32.54
C ILE A 7 1.84 6.63 31.30
N ALA A 8 0.91 6.10 30.49
CA ALA A 8 1.27 5.38 29.28
C ALA A 8 2.04 6.27 28.27
N GLN A 9 1.67 7.54 28.14
CA GLN A 9 2.35 8.53 27.29
C GLN A 9 3.75 8.87 27.81
N GLU A 10 3.90 9.00 29.13
CA GLU A 10 5.20 9.19 29.78
C GLU A 10 6.14 8.00 29.52
N LEU A 11 5.64 6.78 29.68
CA LEU A 11 6.42 5.54 29.51
C LEU A 11 6.72 5.18 28.05
N LEU A 12 5.96 5.71 27.09
CA LEU A 12 6.20 5.45 25.67
C LEU A 12 7.55 6.05 25.24
N ARG A 13 8.30 5.33 24.41
CA ARG A 13 9.48 5.92 23.73
C ARG A 13 9.03 7.00 22.75
N ASP A 14 9.94 7.89 22.38
CA ASP A 14 9.64 8.97 21.42
C ASP A 14 9.21 8.44 20.04
N ASP A 15 9.73 7.27 19.63
CA ASP A 15 9.34 6.54 18.41
C ASP A 15 8.18 5.55 18.62
N GLY A 16 7.60 5.52 19.83
CA GLY A 16 6.59 4.56 20.24
C GLY A 16 5.17 4.92 19.77
N VAL A 17 4.36 3.87 19.67
CA VAL A 17 2.94 3.94 19.27
C VAL A 17 2.12 3.15 20.29
N ILE A 18 0.96 3.67 20.67
CA ILE A 18 -0.02 3.03 21.52
C ILE A 18 -1.28 2.68 20.72
N PHE A 19 -1.84 1.50 21.01
CA PHE A 19 -3.07 1.01 20.44
C PHE A 19 -4.07 0.81 21.58
N VAL A 20 -5.19 1.55 21.55
CA VAL A 20 -6.21 1.47 22.61
C VAL A 20 -7.54 1.02 22.00
N HIS A 21 -7.93 -0.21 22.34
CA HIS A 21 -9.18 -0.82 21.89
C HIS A 21 -10.38 -0.36 22.71
N CYS A 22 -11.50 -0.08 22.04
CA CYS A 22 -12.76 0.32 22.63
C CYS A 22 -13.95 -0.11 21.75
N ASN A 23 -15.10 -0.33 22.37
CA ASN A 23 -16.36 -0.46 21.64
C ASN A 23 -16.90 0.91 21.19
N ASP A 24 -18.03 0.90 20.51
CA ASP A 24 -18.73 2.07 19.99
C ASP A 24 -19.22 3.05 21.07
N ASN A 25 -19.56 2.55 22.27
CA ASN A 25 -20.11 3.40 23.35
C ASN A 25 -19.15 4.52 23.78
N GLU A 26 -17.84 4.21 23.85
CA GLU A 26 -16.84 5.13 24.41
C GLU A 26 -15.82 5.61 23.36
N GLN A 27 -15.93 5.18 22.11
CA GLN A 27 -14.91 5.44 21.09
C GLN A 27 -14.68 6.94 20.87
N ALA A 28 -15.75 7.73 20.74
CA ALA A 28 -15.64 9.16 20.48
C ALA A 28 -15.03 9.91 21.68
N TYR A 29 -15.47 9.59 22.90
CA TYR A 29 -14.92 10.20 24.12
C TYR A 29 -13.47 9.81 24.35
N LEU A 30 -13.11 8.55 24.09
CA LEU A 30 -11.73 8.09 24.16
C LEU A 30 -10.85 8.82 23.15
N LYS A 31 -11.31 9.00 21.91
CA LYS A 31 -10.59 9.76 20.87
C LYS A 31 -10.30 11.18 21.32
N VAL A 32 -11.31 11.88 21.86
CA VAL A 32 -11.15 13.25 22.38
C VAL A 32 -10.15 13.29 23.54
N LEU A 33 -10.23 12.34 24.46
CA LEU A 33 -9.29 12.24 25.58
C LEU A 33 -7.85 11.96 25.10
N MET A 34 -7.67 11.08 24.11
CA MET A 34 -6.35 10.79 23.56
C MET A 34 -5.79 11.97 22.77
N ASP A 35 -6.64 12.76 22.08
CA ASP A 35 -6.22 14.02 21.46
C ASP A 35 -5.68 15.03 22.48
N GLU A 36 -6.27 15.09 23.68
CA GLU A 36 -5.77 15.95 24.78
C GLU A 36 -4.41 15.48 25.31
N ILE A 37 -4.21 14.17 25.47
CA ILE A 37 -3.04 13.59 26.14
C ILE A 37 -1.85 13.43 25.18
N PHE A 38 -2.11 12.91 23.98
CA PHE A 38 -1.07 12.63 22.98
C PHE A 38 -0.90 13.76 21.98
N GLY A 39 -1.87 14.67 21.86
CA GLY A 39 -1.90 15.72 20.84
C GLY A 39 -2.54 15.23 19.55
N ARG A 40 -3.37 16.09 18.93
CA ARG A 40 -4.07 15.78 17.66
C ARG A 40 -3.13 15.45 16.51
N ASP A 41 -1.99 16.12 16.44
CA ASP A 41 -1.00 15.91 15.37
C ASP A 41 -0.28 14.56 15.48
N ASN A 42 -0.35 13.92 16.64
CA ASN A 42 0.21 12.59 16.89
C ASN A 42 -0.82 11.45 16.69
N PHE A 43 -2.04 11.78 16.25
CA PHE A 43 -3.01 10.80 15.81
C PHE A 43 -2.50 10.05 14.58
N VAL A 44 -2.55 8.72 14.63
CA VAL A 44 -2.04 7.86 13.54
C VAL A 44 -3.19 7.35 12.68
N GLU A 45 -4.15 6.64 13.28
CA GLU A 45 -5.30 6.07 12.58
C GLU A 45 -6.36 5.55 13.59
N ILE A 46 -7.60 5.36 13.14
CA ILE A 46 -8.58 4.51 13.81
C ILE A 46 -8.70 3.22 13.01
N VAL A 47 -8.42 2.10 13.66
CA VAL A 47 -8.64 0.78 13.08
C VAL A 47 -10.02 0.27 13.46
N THR A 48 -10.85 -0.04 12.48
CA THR A 48 -12.12 -0.73 12.67
C THR A 48 -11.90 -2.23 12.63
N VAL A 49 -12.20 -2.91 13.74
CA VAL A 49 -12.10 -4.36 13.86
C VAL A 49 -13.49 -4.96 13.72
N VAL A 50 -13.73 -5.67 12.62
CA VAL A 50 -14.98 -6.38 12.39
C VAL A 50 -14.92 -7.72 13.11
N ASN A 51 -15.28 -7.68 14.39
CA ASN A 51 -15.25 -8.82 15.29
C ASN A 51 -16.52 -9.70 15.19
N ASN A 52 -17.64 -9.15 14.69
CA ASN A 52 -18.88 -9.89 14.49
C ASN A 52 -19.46 -9.64 13.09
N PRO A 53 -18.96 -10.32 12.04
CA PRO A 53 -19.40 -10.11 10.66
C PRO A 53 -20.88 -10.37 10.36
N ARG A 54 -21.59 -11.11 11.24
CA ARG A 54 -23.05 -11.31 11.10
C ARG A 54 -23.85 -10.15 11.67
N GLY A 55 -23.22 -9.32 12.51
CA GLY A 55 -23.90 -8.26 13.24
C GLY A 55 -24.73 -8.78 14.40
N ARG A 56 -25.18 -7.86 15.25
CA ARG A 56 -26.17 -8.14 16.30
C ARG A 56 -27.54 -7.71 15.78
N ASP A 57 -28.48 -8.63 15.70
CA ASP A 57 -29.82 -8.40 15.13
C ASP A 57 -30.75 -7.61 16.09
N TYR A 58 -30.36 -6.38 16.44
CA TYR A 58 -31.12 -5.48 17.31
C TYR A 58 -31.01 -4.03 16.81
N GLY A 59 -32.08 -3.25 16.92
CA GLY A 59 -32.01 -1.78 16.78
C GLY A 59 -31.88 -1.23 15.36
N GLY A 60 -32.20 -2.00 14.32
CA GLY A 60 -32.30 -1.55 12.92
C GLY A 60 -30.98 -1.48 12.14
N ILE A 61 -29.84 -1.29 12.81
CA ILE A 61 -28.50 -1.41 12.22
C ILE A 61 -27.69 -2.38 13.07
N ALA A 62 -27.31 -3.52 12.48
CA ALA A 62 -26.57 -4.54 13.19
C ALA A 62 -25.12 -4.08 13.46
N ASN A 63 -24.75 -3.92 14.73
CA ASN A 63 -23.37 -3.58 15.10
C ASN A 63 -22.45 -4.80 14.86
N MET A 64 -21.38 -4.57 14.09
CA MET A 64 -20.47 -5.61 13.59
C MET A 64 -19.01 -5.40 14.00
N HIS A 65 -18.69 -4.26 14.63
CA HIS A 65 -17.33 -3.80 14.77
C HIS A 65 -17.05 -3.04 16.07
N GLU A 66 -15.78 -3.05 16.43
CA GLU A 66 -15.16 -2.27 17.49
C GLU A 66 -14.00 -1.46 16.90
N PHE A 67 -13.36 -0.63 17.73
CA PHE A 67 -12.39 0.36 17.27
C PHE A 67 -11.11 0.31 18.07
N ILE A 68 -9.97 0.51 17.40
CA ILE A 68 -8.67 0.72 18.04
C ILE A 68 -8.20 2.13 17.65
N ASN A 69 -8.05 3.00 18.65
CA ASN A 69 -7.42 4.30 18.48
C ASN A 69 -5.90 4.13 18.50
N VAL A 70 -5.22 4.62 17.46
CA VAL A 70 -3.75 4.53 17.34
C VAL A 70 -3.14 5.92 17.44
N TYR A 71 -2.24 6.09 18.41
CA TYR A 71 -1.52 7.35 18.65
C TYR A 71 -0.03 7.09 18.79
N SER A 72 0.75 8.06 18.35
CA SER A 72 2.18 8.11 18.61
C SER A 72 2.49 9.04 19.80
N LYS A 73 3.68 8.91 20.39
CA LYS A 73 4.17 9.94 21.33
C LYS A 73 4.65 11.18 20.60
N THR A 74 5.29 10.99 19.44
CA THR A 74 5.81 12.06 18.59
C THR A 74 5.62 11.71 17.11
N PRO A 75 5.75 12.69 16.18
CA PRO A 75 5.68 12.43 14.75
C PRO A 75 6.81 11.53 14.20
N ALA A 76 7.83 11.21 15.01
CA ALA A 76 8.95 10.36 14.62
C ALA A 76 8.67 8.84 14.75
N TYR A 77 7.40 8.46 14.95
CA TYR A 77 7.00 7.07 15.15
C TYR A 77 7.33 6.16 13.96
N LYS A 78 7.47 4.86 14.24
CA LYS A 78 7.73 3.84 13.22
C LYS A 78 6.68 2.74 13.29
N LEU A 79 5.92 2.59 12.20
CA LEU A 79 5.09 1.42 11.96
C LEU A 79 5.72 0.55 10.88
N TYR A 80 5.97 -0.71 11.23
CA TYR A 80 6.52 -1.69 10.30
C TYR A 80 5.43 -2.24 9.38
N ARG A 81 5.84 -2.58 8.16
CA ARG A 81 4.95 -3.24 7.20
C ARG A 81 4.75 -4.70 7.62
N LEU A 82 3.54 -5.20 7.41
CA LEU A 82 3.21 -6.60 7.68
C LEU A 82 3.78 -7.47 6.56
N VAL A 83 4.64 -8.41 6.89
CA VAL A 83 5.18 -9.39 5.92
C VAL A 83 4.17 -10.52 5.75
N ASP A 84 3.78 -10.79 4.51
CA ASP A 84 3.02 -11.99 4.18
C ASP A 84 3.97 -13.07 3.66
N GLU A 85 4.38 -13.97 4.57
CA GLU A 85 5.27 -15.09 4.25
C GLU A 85 4.64 -16.06 3.23
N ASN A 86 3.31 -16.15 3.23
CA ASN A 86 2.52 -17.03 2.39
C ASN A 86 2.16 -16.42 1.04
N LYS A 87 2.58 -15.18 0.77
CA LYS A 87 2.33 -14.50 -0.51
C LYS A 87 2.88 -15.32 -1.67
N LYS A 88 1.98 -15.81 -2.52
CA LYS A 88 2.32 -16.49 -3.77
C LYS A 88 2.35 -15.48 -4.91
N PHE A 89 3.46 -15.46 -5.64
CA PHE A 89 3.61 -14.62 -6.82
C PHE A 89 3.15 -15.36 -8.07
N PRO A 90 2.51 -14.67 -9.04
CA PRO A 90 2.05 -15.28 -10.28
C PRO A 90 3.19 -15.60 -11.27
N TYR A 91 4.35 -14.94 -11.13
CA TYR A 91 5.50 -15.14 -11.99
C TYR A 91 6.75 -15.40 -11.17
N GLN A 92 7.74 -16.03 -11.79
CA GLN A 92 9.06 -16.29 -11.20
C GLN A 92 10.15 -16.12 -12.26
N ASP A 93 11.31 -15.65 -11.83
CA ASP A 93 12.53 -15.66 -12.63
C ASP A 93 13.74 -15.99 -11.75
N LYS A 94 14.96 -15.81 -12.28
CA LYS A 94 16.22 -16.12 -11.61
C LYS A 94 16.43 -15.37 -10.29
N ILE A 95 15.72 -14.27 -10.05
CA ILE A 95 15.81 -13.46 -8.82
C ILE A 95 14.79 -13.94 -7.79
N GLY A 96 13.61 -14.38 -8.24
CA GLY A 96 12.56 -14.90 -7.36
C GLY A 96 11.15 -14.64 -7.91
N GLY A 97 10.16 -14.83 -7.06
CA GLY A 97 8.76 -14.55 -7.40
C GLY A 97 8.48 -13.04 -7.53
N PHE A 98 7.59 -12.67 -8.45
CA PHE A 98 7.14 -11.28 -8.63
C PHE A 98 5.71 -11.20 -9.18
N GLU A 99 5.06 -10.06 -8.96
CA GLU A 99 3.83 -9.66 -9.65
C GLU A 99 4.08 -8.47 -10.57
N THR A 100 3.19 -8.25 -11.53
CA THR A 100 3.36 -7.13 -12.47
C THR A 100 2.66 -5.89 -11.96
N ARG A 101 3.38 -4.78 -11.89
CA ARG A 101 2.83 -3.44 -11.64
C ARG A 101 3.10 -2.56 -12.84
N GLU A 102 2.14 -1.72 -13.24
CA GLU A 102 2.40 -0.75 -14.31
C GLU A 102 3.42 0.30 -13.82
N LEU A 103 4.50 0.50 -14.61
CA LEU A 103 5.54 1.49 -14.28
C LEU A 103 5.01 2.92 -14.40
N ARG A 104 3.99 3.13 -15.23
CA ARG A 104 3.36 4.44 -15.44
C ARG A 104 2.64 4.93 -14.19
N ASN A 105 2.74 6.23 -13.94
CA ASN A 105 1.88 6.90 -12.98
C ASN A 105 0.59 7.36 -13.69
N ARG A 106 -0.57 6.80 -13.34
CA ARG A 106 -1.85 7.18 -13.96
C ARG A 106 -2.41 8.51 -13.46
N ASN A 107 -1.91 9.03 -12.34
CA ASN A 107 -2.43 10.25 -11.74
C ASN A 107 -2.02 11.47 -12.58
N ILE A 108 -3.00 12.17 -13.15
CA ILE A 108 -2.82 13.31 -14.07
C ILE A 108 -2.14 14.53 -13.44
N ILE A 109 -2.11 14.60 -12.10
CA ILE A 109 -1.35 15.61 -11.37
C ILE A 109 0.15 15.47 -11.70
N PHE A 110 0.63 14.28 -12.04
CA PHE A 110 2.00 14.04 -12.50
C PHE A 110 1.99 13.94 -14.03
N ASN A 111 2.52 14.96 -14.69
CA ASN A 111 2.50 15.07 -16.14
C ASN A 111 3.83 15.59 -16.68
N ASP A 112 4.01 15.50 -17.99
CA ASP A 112 5.20 15.95 -18.70
C ASP A 112 5.53 17.42 -18.48
N LYS A 113 4.52 18.29 -18.30
CA LYS A 113 4.72 19.72 -18.04
C LYS A 113 5.37 19.99 -16.68
N ASN A 114 5.04 19.22 -15.65
CA ASN A 114 5.54 19.44 -14.29
C ASN A 114 6.57 18.41 -13.81
N ARG A 115 6.77 17.30 -14.52
CA ARG A 115 7.81 16.29 -14.29
C ARG A 115 8.44 15.87 -15.63
N PRO A 116 9.05 16.81 -16.39
CA PRO A 116 9.58 16.51 -17.73
C PRO A 116 10.68 15.43 -17.71
N ASN A 117 11.46 15.35 -16.62
CA ASN A 117 12.48 14.33 -16.42
C ASN A 117 11.94 12.89 -16.31
N LEU A 118 10.64 12.72 -16.06
CA LEU A 118 9.97 11.41 -15.99
C LEU A 118 9.24 11.06 -17.30
N PHE A 119 9.34 11.92 -18.32
CA PHE A 119 8.79 11.69 -19.64
C PHE A 119 9.91 11.32 -20.61
N TYR A 120 10.05 10.03 -20.90
CA TYR A 120 10.99 9.51 -21.89
C TYR A 120 10.44 8.21 -22.47
N PRO A 121 10.73 7.85 -23.74
CA PRO A 121 10.29 6.57 -24.26
C PRO A 121 11.18 5.42 -23.77
N PHE A 122 10.58 4.25 -23.62
CA PHE A 122 11.31 2.99 -23.72
C PHE A 122 11.21 2.47 -25.15
N TYR A 123 12.17 1.68 -25.57
CA TYR A 123 12.13 0.96 -26.84
C TYR A 123 11.99 -0.52 -26.53
N LEU A 124 10.99 -1.18 -27.09
CA LEU A 124 10.66 -2.57 -26.85
C LEU A 124 11.09 -3.42 -28.05
N ASN A 125 11.73 -4.55 -27.79
CA ASN A 125 12.08 -5.53 -28.80
C ASN A 125 10.93 -6.51 -29.02
N PRO A 126 10.17 -6.43 -30.14
CA PRO A 126 9.02 -7.31 -30.36
C PRO A 126 9.43 -8.78 -30.57
N ASN A 127 10.71 -9.06 -30.85
CA ASN A 127 11.20 -10.39 -31.22
C ASN A 127 11.87 -11.13 -30.07
N LYS A 128 11.98 -10.52 -28.87
CA LYS A 128 12.65 -11.14 -27.73
C LYS A 128 11.82 -11.04 -26.46
N GLN A 129 11.32 -12.19 -26.03
CA GLN A 129 10.60 -12.37 -24.77
C GLN A 129 11.40 -13.24 -23.79
N ASP A 130 11.13 -13.08 -22.50
CA ASP A 130 11.56 -14.01 -21.46
C ASP A 130 10.58 -15.20 -21.33
N GLU A 131 10.90 -16.14 -20.43
CA GLU A 131 10.08 -17.34 -20.17
C GLU A 131 8.67 -17.02 -19.66
N ASN A 132 8.43 -15.80 -19.15
CA ASN A 132 7.12 -15.33 -18.71
C ASN A 132 6.38 -14.53 -19.81
N GLY A 133 6.93 -14.45 -21.02
CA GLY A 133 6.34 -13.71 -22.15
C GLY A 133 6.55 -12.19 -22.07
N PHE A 134 7.45 -11.70 -21.22
CA PHE A 134 7.77 -10.27 -21.15
C PHE A 134 8.87 -9.87 -22.11
N TYR A 135 8.70 -8.74 -22.78
CA TYR A 135 9.60 -8.26 -23.82
C TYR A 135 10.82 -7.55 -23.26
N GLN A 136 11.96 -7.73 -23.93
CA GLN A 136 13.16 -6.95 -23.70
C GLN A 136 12.93 -5.48 -24.06
N ILE A 137 13.48 -4.57 -23.25
CA ILE A 137 13.42 -3.12 -23.43
C ILE A 137 14.79 -2.45 -23.38
N ALA A 138 14.87 -1.24 -23.94
CA ALA A 138 16.05 -0.38 -23.98
C ALA A 138 15.65 1.09 -23.79
N LEU A 139 16.60 1.94 -23.45
CA LEU A 139 16.43 3.39 -23.34
C LEU A 139 16.93 4.16 -24.58
N ASP A 140 17.70 3.50 -25.43
CA ASP A 140 18.22 4.05 -26.68
C ASP A 140 17.45 3.46 -27.85
N LYS A 141 17.20 4.30 -28.86
CA LYS A 141 16.47 3.92 -30.06
C LYS A 141 17.26 2.88 -30.85
N LYS A 142 16.59 1.80 -31.26
CA LYS A 142 17.18 0.72 -32.07
C LYS A 142 16.27 0.43 -33.26
N SER A 143 16.87 0.07 -34.40
CA SER A 143 16.12 -0.29 -35.60
C SER A 143 15.24 -1.51 -35.34
N GLY A 144 13.98 -1.45 -35.78
CA GLY A 144 12.98 -2.52 -35.58
C GLY A 144 12.39 -2.61 -34.16
N TRP A 145 12.80 -1.75 -33.22
CA TRP A 145 12.23 -1.71 -31.87
C TRP A 145 11.07 -0.71 -31.81
N ILE A 146 10.05 -1.04 -31.02
CA ILE A 146 8.82 -0.27 -30.91
C ILE A 146 8.98 0.77 -29.80
N GLU A 147 8.70 2.03 -30.12
CA GLU A 147 8.72 3.11 -29.14
C GLU A 147 7.48 3.04 -28.22
N VAL A 148 7.71 3.04 -26.92
CA VAL A 148 6.69 2.95 -25.88
C VAL A 148 6.85 4.13 -24.92
N PRO A 149 6.21 5.28 -25.20
CA PRO A 149 6.12 6.39 -24.26
C PRO A 149 5.09 6.12 -23.15
N PRO A 150 5.12 6.88 -22.04
CA PRO A 150 4.05 6.78 -21.07
C PRO A 150 2.73 7.21 -21.73
N ALA A 151 1.66 6.44 -21.54
CA ALA A 151 0.37 6.72 -22.15
C ALA A 151 -0.32 7.95 -21.54
N LYS A 152 -1.26 8.55 -22.28
CA LYS A 152 -2.14 9.59 -21.73
C LYS A 152 -3.18 8.98 -20.78
N SER A 153 -3.64 9.77 -19.82
CA SER A 153 -4.82 9.47 -18.99
C SER A 153 -5.74 10.68 -19.01
N GLN A 154 -7.02 10.48 -19.35
CA GLN A 154 -8.00 11.57 -19.47
C GLN A 154 -7.50 12.74 -20.36
N GLY A 155 -6.81 12.43 -21.45
CA GLY A 155 -6.23 13.42 -22.36
C GLY A 155 -4.91 14.07 -21.89
N VAL A 156 -4.53 13.89 -20.62
CA VAL A 156 -3.28 14.44 -20.05
C VAL A 156 -2.12 13.47 -20.26
N GLN A 157 -0.97 14.01 -20.67
CA GLN A 157 0.26 13.24 -20.85
C GLN A 157 0.87 12.87 -19.49
N THR A 158 0.71 11.60 -19.10
CA THR A 158 1.28 11.11 -17.84
C THR A 158 2.74 10.72 -18.00
N VAL A 159 3.39 10.41 -16.87
CA VAL A 159 4.83 10.13 -16.79
C VAL A 159 5.12 8.78 -16.13
N TRP A 160 6.37 8.33 -16.19
CA TRP A 160 6.81 7.14 -15.46
C TRP A 160 6.91 7.41 -13.95
N ARG A 161 6.88 6.33 -13.15
CA ARG A 161 7.21 6.39 -11.73
C ARG A 161 8.70 6.55 -11.47
N TRP A 162 9.56 6.17 -12.42
CA TRP A 162 11.02 6.10 -12.25
C TRP A 162 11.74 7.07 -13.19
N SER A 163 12.83 7.67 -12.72
CA SER A 163 13.72 8.47 -13.56
C SER A 163 14.48 7.60 -14.57
N LYS A 164 15.04 8.21 -15.60
CA LYS A 164 15.78 7.50 -16.66
C LYS A 164 17.01 6.79 -16.09
N GLU A 165 17.66 7.36 -15.09
CA GLU A 165 18.83 6.82 -14.40
C GLU A 165 18.46 5.53 -13.66
N LYS A 166 17.42 5.57 -12.81
CA LYS A 166 16.92 4.38 -12.12
C LYS A 166 16.45 3.31 -13.10
N ALA A 167 15.76 3.72 -14.17
CA ALA A 167 15.33 2.80 -15.20
C ALA A 167 16.50 2.10 -15.90
N LYS A 168 17.63 2.80 -16.12
CA LYS A 168 18.85 2.23 -16.71
C LYS A 168 19.44 1.12 -15.83
N GLU A 169 19.50 1.34 -14.52
CA GLU A 169 20.05 0.36 -13.56
C GLU A 169 19.18 -0.91 -13.46
N GLN A 170 17.87 -0.76 -13.63
CA GLN A 170 16.89 -1.84 -13.42
C GLN A 170 16.39 -2.47 -14.73
N LEU A 171 16.95 -2.04 -15.86
CA LEU A 171 16.52 -2.38 -17.21
C LEU A 171 16.58 -3.89 -17.46
N ASN A 172 15.45 -4.50 -17.82
CA ASN A 172 15.30 -5.95 -18.01
C ASN A 172 15.56 -6.82 -16.76
N ILE A 173 15.81 -6.19 -15.61
CA ILE A 173 15.96 -6.86 -14.31
C ILE A 173 14.62 -6.78 -13.57
N ASN A 174 14.20 -5.56 -13.23
CA ASN A 174 12.95 -5.29 -12.53
C ASN A 174 11.97 -4.46 -13.36
N ILE A 175 12.33 -4.06 -14.59
CA ILE A 175 11.39 -3.49 -15.55
C ILE A 175 11.48 -4.17 -16.90
N CYS A 176 10.33 -4.40 -17.54
CA CYS A 176 10.24 -5.05 -18.85
C CYS A 176 8.99 -4.60 -19.61
N GLY A 177 8.92 -4.97 -20.89
CA GLY A 177 7.77 -4.72 -21.75
C GLY A 177 6.71 -5.79 -21.59
N LYS A 178 5.43 -5.41 -21.67
CA LYS A 178 4.30 -6.33 -21.66
C LYS A 178 3.34 -5.98 -22.79
N GLY A 179 2.97 -6.97 -23.59
CA GLY A 179 1.92 -6.84 -24.61
C GLY A 179 0.54 -6.70 -23.94
N MET A 180 -0.32 -5.87 -24.52
CA MET A 180 -1.71 -5.70 -24.12
C MET A 180 -2.63 -6.34 -25.17
N MET A 181 -3.86 -6.70 -24.78
CA MET A 181 -4.84 -7.35 -25.67
C MET A 181 -5.19 -6.53 -26.91
N ASN A 182 -5.05 -5.20 -26.85
CA ASN A 182 -5.31 -4.29 -27.95
C ASN A 182 -4.12 -4.14 -28.92
N GLY A 183 -3.10 -5.01 -28.84
CA GLY A 183 -1.88 -4.94 -29.64
C GLY A 183 -0.90 -3.83 -29.23
N LYS A 184 -1.22 -3.02 -28.22
CA LYS A 184 -0.30 -2.03 -27.66
C LYS A 184 0.65 -2.66 -26.66
N TYR A 185 1.69 -1.92 -26.30
CA TYR A 185 2.65 -2.31 -25.29
C TYR A 185 2.61 -1.38 -24.09
N GLN A 186 2.96 -1.90 -22.92
CA GLN A 186 3.20 -1.13 -21.70
C GLN A 186 4.53 -1.55 -21.08
N ILE A 187 5.05 -0.68 -20.21
CA ILE A 187 6.21 -0.98 -19.38
C ILE A 187 5.71 -1.32 -17.98
N ILE A 188 6.18 -2.46 -17.47
CA ILE A 188 5.86 -2.94 -16.14
C ILE A 188 7.10 -2.97 -15.25
N GLU A 189 6.85 -2.91 -13.96
CA GLU A 189 7.76 -3.25 -12.89
C GLU A 189 7.46 -4.68 -12.41
N LYS A 190 8.51 -5.49 -12.25
CA LYS A 190 8.47 -6.76 -11.54
C LYS A 190 8.50 -6.46 -10.04
N TYR A 191 7.33 -6.40 -9.42
CA TYR A 191 7.15 -6.03 -8.03
C TYR A 191 7.29 -7.26 -7.13
N ARG A 192 8.31 -7.25 -6.27
CA ARG A 192 8.75 -8.41 -5.46
C ARG A 192 8.46 -8.26 -3.97
N GLU A 193 7.82 -7.16 -3.59
CA GLU A 193 7.56 -6.85 -2.18
C GLU A 193 6.52 -7.81 -1.59
N LYS A 194 6.90 -8.48 -0.50
CA LYS A 194 6.01 -9.34 0.29
C LYS A 194 5.29 -8.60 1.40
N SER A 195 5.76 -7.40 1.75
CA SER A 195 5.16 -6.61 2.82
C SER A 195 4.04 -5.70 2.34
N ARG A 196 3.02 -5.54 3.18
CA ARG A 196 1.89 -4.63 2.98
C ARG A 196 1.76 -3.66 4.14
N MET A 197 1.15 -2.51 3.88
CA MET A 197 0.66 -1.68 4.98
C MET A 197 -0.50 -2.41 5.68
N ALA A 198 -0.58 -2.28 7.00
CA ALA A 198 -1.79 -2.66 7.71
C ALA A 198 -2.97 -1.84 7.15
N ARG A 199 -4.12 -2.50 6.96
CA ARG A 199 -5.35 -1.81 6.58
C ARG A 199 -6.00 -1.23 7.82
N SER A 200 -6.73 -0.13 7.67
CA SER A 200 -7.52 0.47 8.76
C SER A 200 -8.83 -0.29 9.04
N VAL A 201 -9.20 -1.28 8.21
CA VAL A 201 -10.33 -2.17 8.49
C VAL A 201 -9.80 -3.60 8.56
N TRP A 202 -9.98 -4.25 9.70
CA TRP A 202 -9.60 -5.64 9.94
C TRP A 202 -10.85 -6.50 9.89
N TRP A 203 -10.88 -7.42 8.93
CA TRP A 203 -12.01 -8.32 8.67
C TRP A 203 -11.54 -9.78 8.61
N ASP A 204 -10.26 -10.04 8.91
CA ASP A 204 -9.72 -11.38 8.84
C ASP A 204 -10.41 -12.31 9.86
N LYS A 205 -10.55 -13.60 9.53
CA LYS A 205 -11.23 -14.57 10.43
C LYS A 205 -10.62 -14.62 11.84
N GLU A 206 -9.35 -14.30 11.95
CA GLU A 206 -8.58 -14.29 13.21
C GLU A 206 -9.05 -13.20 14.19
N VAL A 207 -9.62 -12.11 13.68
CA VAL A 207 -10.16 -11.03 14.52
C VAL A 207 -11.65 -11.21 14.84
N ASN A 208 -12.30 -12.23 14.24
CA ASN A 208 -13.66 -12.57 14.57
C ASN A 208 -13.72 -13.17 15.98
N SER A 209 -14.59 -12.63 16.82
CA SER A 209 -14.80 -13.13 18.17
C SER A 209 -16.25 -13.58 18.33
N GLU A 210 -16.47 -14.90 18.32
CA GLU A 210 -17.75 -15.50 18.74
C GLU A 210 -17.83 -15.63 20.28
N ARG A 211 -16.68 -15.54 20.97
CA ARG A 211 -16.57 -15.66 22.41
C ARG A 211 -16.38 -14.28 23.01
N ARG A 212 -17.47 -13.69 23.52
CA ARG A 212 -17.40 -12.54 24.44
C ARG A 212 -16.42 -12.85 25.58
N THR A 213 -15.92 -11.80 26.24
CA THR A 213 -15.04 -11.80 27.44
C THR A 213 -15.44 -12.86 28.49
N LEU A 214 -15.06 -14.11 28.27
CA LEU A 214 -15.28 -15.24 29.18
C LEU A 214 -13.95 -15.68 29.85
N HIS A 215 -12.85 -14.98 29.56
CA HIS A 215 -11.51 -15.30 30.06
C HIS A 215 -11.07 -14.49 31.28
N LEU A 216 -11.96 -13.71 31.89
CA LEU A 216 -11.68 -13.05 33.16
C LEU A 216 -12.87 -13.27 34.11
N LYS A 217 -12.93 -14.46 34.70
CA LYS A 217 -13.60 -14.74 35.97
C LYS A 217 -12.61 -15.43 36.88
#